data_AF-A0A3P7J1J3-F1
#
_entry.id   AF-A0A3P7J1J3-F1
#
_cell.length_a   1.000
_cell.length_b   1.000
_cell.length_c   1.000
_cell.angle_alpha   90.00
_cell.angle_beta   90.00
_cell.angle_gamma   90.00
#
_symmetry.space_group_name_H-M   'P 1'
#
loop_
_entity.id
_entity.type
_entity.pdbx_description
1 polymer ?
#
loop_
_entity_poly.entity_id
_entity_poly.type
_entity_poly.pdbx_seq_one_letter_code
_entity_poly.pdbx_strand_id
1 'polypeptide(L)'
;MTSFCKIMLFITQNTTFKDQGKFELTYEPAVMRLYRDGRTETVRSCSTESCDFVRSMLDKNETVRISTSPLSYRYIAKFQNKTRMDLLRRACDRHQAYYRNAMAGHGVDRHLFAMYVVSKYYAIASPFLDNVFSMSYALSTSQVNNIANNKFSHK
;
A
#
# COMPACT_ATOMS: atom_id res chain seq x y z
N MET A 1 -15.21 -0.38 -10.07
CA MET A 1 -13.95 -1.14 -10.21
C MET A 1 -12.83 -0.65 -9.29
N THR A 2 -12.78 0.60 -8.84
CA THR A 2 -11.70 1.14 -7.98
C THR A 2 -11.73 0.69 -6.51
N SER A 3 -12.84 0.13 -5.99
CA SER A 3 -12.93 -0.32 -4.59
C SER A 3 -12.36 -1.73 -4.32
N PHE A 4 -12.36 -2.64 -5.30
CA PHE A 4 -11.94 -4.04 -5.07
C PHE A 4 -10.42 -4.20 -5.04
N CYS A 5 -9.67 -3.48 -5.87
CA CYS A 5 -8.20 -3.59 -5.91
C CYS A 5 -7.52 -3.01 -4.68
N LYS A 6 -8.15 -2.04 -4.00
CA LYS A 6 -7.64 -1.44 -2.76
C LYS A 6 -7.55 -2.44 -1.61
N ILE A 7 -8.49 -3.37 -1.55
CA ILE A 7 -8.55 -4.39 -0.49
C ILE A 7 -7.46 -5.45 -0.70
N MET A 8 -7.17 -5.80 -1.95
CA MET A 8 -6.18 -6.84 -2.28
C MET A 8 -4.79 -6.52 -1.72
N LEU A 9 -4.34 -5.27 -1.84
CA LEU A 9 -3.05 -4.84 -1.28
C LEU A 9 -3.01 -5.00 0.24
N PHE A 10 -4.09 -4.67 0.94
CA PHE A 10 -4.13 -4.84 2.41
C PHE A 10 -4.22 -6.32 2.82
N ILE A 11 -4.83 -7.17 2.01
CA ILE A 11 -4.76 -8.62 2.19
C ILE A 11 -3.31 -9.09 2.03
N THR A 12 -2.59 -8.63 1.00
CA THR A 12 -1.16 -8.95 0.82
C THR A 12 -0.33 -8.51 2.03
N GLN A 13 -0.53 -7.28 2.52
CA GLN A 13 0.17 -6.79 3.74
C GLN A 13 -0.12 -7.66 4.97
N ASN A 14 -1.38 -8.08 5.17
CA ASN A 14 -1.76 -8.94 6.29
C ASN A 14 -1.11 -10.33 6.19
N THR A 15 -1.12 -10.92 5.00
CA THR A 15 -0.50 -12.24 4.76
C THR A 15 1.00 -12.20 4.99
N THR A 16 1.71 -11.22 4.42
CA THR A 16 3.16 -11.08 4.62
C THR A 16 3.51 -10.85 6.09
N PHE A 17 2.73 -10.02 6.80
CA PHE A 17 2.97 -9.80 8.22
C PHE A 17 2.74 -11.06 9.06
N LYS A 18 1.73 -11.88 8.73
CA LYS A 18 1.49 -13.16 9.42
C LYS A 18 2.59 -14.19 9.18
N ASP A 19 3.14 -14.21 7.97
CA ASP A 19 4.17 -15.16 7.57
C ASP A 19 5.55 -14.78 8.16
N GLN A 20 5.92 -13.51 8.07
CA GLN A 20 7.26 -13.04 8.41
C GLN A 20 7.36 -12.29 9.75
N GLY A 21 6.23 -11.89 10.34
CA GLY A 21 6.19 -11.12 11.60
C GLY A 21 6.62 -9.66 11.48
N LYS A 22 6.84 -9.13 10.27
CA LYS A 22 7.28 -7.74 10.03
C LYS A 22 6.57 -7.11 8.83
N PHE A 23 6.53 -5.78 8.82
CA PHE A 23 6.10 -5.01 7.66
C PHE A 23 7.30 -4.75 6.74
N GLU A 24 7.08 -4.85 5.43
CA GLU A 24 8.14 -4.70 4.44
C GLU A 24 7.79 -3.64 3.39
N LEU A 25 8.84 -3.04 2.83
CA LEU A 25 8.70 -2.11 1.72
C LEU A 25 8.03 -2.81 0.54
N THR A 26 6.94 -2.19 0.09
CA THR A 26 6.12 -2.70 -0.99
C THR A 26 6.14 -1.72 -2.15
N TYR A 27 6.58 -2.19 -3.31
CA TYR A 27 6.53 -1.48 -4.56
C TYR A 27 5.20 -1.73 -5.27
N GLU A 28 4.59 -0.65 -5.75
CA GLU A 28 3.47 -0.68 -6.68
C GLU A 28 3.66 0.40 -7.76
N PRO A 29 3.51 0.08 -9.05
CA PRO A 29 3.66 1.06 -10.12
C PRO A 29 2.41 1.94 -10.27
N ALA A 30 2.59 3.27 -10.19
CA ALA A 30 1.63 4.26 -10.68
C ALA A 30 2.03 4.75 -12.07
N VAL A 31 1.13 4.63 -13.05
CA VAL A 31 1.40 5.08 -14.42
C VAL A 31 1.41 6.61 -14.52
N MET A 32 2.45 7.19 -15.09
CA MET A 32 2.65 8.65 -15.19
C MET A 32 2.20 9.20 -16.55
N ARG A 33 1.10 8.71 -17.11
CA ARG A 33 0.64 9.07 -18.47
C ARG A 33 0.26 10.54 -18.66
N LEU A 34 0.15 11.31 -17.58
CA LEU A 34 -0.08 12.76 -17.63
C LEU A 34 1.16 13.53 -18.11
N TYR A 35 2.34 12.90 -18.08
CA TYR A 35 3.61 13.51 -18.48
C TYR A 35 4.10 12.96 -19.81
N ARG A 36 4.75 13.81 -20.60
CA ARG A 36 5.43 13.41 -21.83
C ARG A 36 6.49 12.36 -21.51
N ASP A 37 6.47 11.25 -22.24
CA ASP A 37 7.35 10.08 -22.03
C ASP A 37 7.24 9.46 -20.63
N GLY A 38 6.15 9.77 -19.91
CA GLY A 38 5.89 9.27 -18.57
C GLY A 38 5.77 7.75 -18.53
N ARG A 39 6.64 7.11 -17.75
CA ARG A 39 6.60 5.67 -17.46
C ARG A 39 5.82 5.43 -16.17
N THR A 40 6.52 5.16 -15.07
CA THR A 40 5.90 4.85 -13.78
C THR A 40 6.61 5.53 -12.62
N GLU A 41 5.85 5.91 -11.61
CA GLU A 41 6.30 6.28 -10.26
C GLU A 41 6.04 5.11 -9.30
N THR A 42 6.77 5.06 -8.19
CA THR A 42 6.56 4.09 -7.12
C THR A 42 5.50 4.59 -6.12
N VAL A 43 4.48 3.78 -5.92
CA VAL A 43 3.56 3.86 -4.79
C VAL A 43 4.09 2.90 -3.71
N ARG A 44 4.38 3.44 -2.53
CA ARG A 44 4.79 2.68 -1.34
C ARG A 44 3.54 2.26 -0.58
N SER A 45 2.99 1.10 -0.93
CA SER A 45 1.65 0.69 -0.48
C SER A 45 1.61 0.32 1.01
N CYS A 46 2.75 -0.10 1.58
CA CYS A 46 2.92 -0.28 3.02
C CYS A 46 3.02 1.09 3.71
N SER A 47 1.89 1.56 4.21
CA SER A 47 1.72 2.82 4.96
C SER A 47 1.41 2.55 6.43
N THR A 48 1.57 3.57 7.27
CA THR A 48 1.17 3.54 8.69
C THR A 48 -0.28 3.09 8.86
N GLU A 49 -1.19 3.63 8.05
CA GLU A 49 -2.63 3.33 8.09
C GLU A 49 -2.91 1.89 7.69
N SER A 50 -2.17 1.37 6.71
CA SER A 50 -2.25 -0.05 6.34
C SER A 50 -1.75 -0.97 7.45
N CYS A 51 -0.67 -0.57 8.15
CA CYS A 51 -0.13 -1.32 9.27
C CYS A 51 -1.11 -1.35 10.45
N ASP A 52 -1.75 -0.22 10.75
CA ASP A 52 -2.73 -0.10 11.83
C ASP A 52 -3.96 -0.96 11.57
N PHE A 53 -4.44 -0.98 10.31
CA PHE A 53 -5.49 -1.90 9.91
C PHE A 53 -5.06 -3.37 10.10
N VAL A 54 -3.87 -3.77 9.61
CA VAL A 54 -3.37 -5.14 9.75
C VAL A 54 -3.23 -5.54 11.22
N ARG A 55 -2.67 -4.68 12.07
CA ARG A 55 -2.55 -4.93 13.52
C ARG A 55 -3.92 -5.17 14.15
N SER A 56 -4.92 -4.32 13.86
CA SER A 56 -6.27 -4.49 14.38
C SER A 56 -6.95 -5.81 13.96
N MET A 57 -6.55 -6.37 12.82
CA MET A 57 -7.04 -7.66 12.33
C MET A 57 -6.37 -8.85 13.04
N LEU A 58 -5.19 -8.64 13.64
CA LEU A 58 -4.43 -9.67 14.37
C LEU A 58 -4.77 -9.69 15.86
N ASP A 59 -5.24 -8.57 16.42
CA ASP A 59 -5.68 -8.48 17.81
C ASP A 59 -6.96 -9.28 18.07
N LYS A 60 -6.76 -10.53 18.53
CA LYS A 60 -7.83 -11.43 18.99
C LYS A 60 -8.29 -11.15 20.43
N ASN A 61 -7.56 -10.30 21.16
CA ASN A 61 -7.62 -10.23 22.63
C ASN A 61 -8.49 -9.09 23.19
N GLU A 62 -8.94 -8.14 22.38
CA GLU A 62 -9.77 -7.03 22.88
C GLU A 62 -11.22 -7.46 23.19
N THR A 63 -11.70 -8.51 22.53
CA THR A 63 -13.04 -9.10 22.75
C THR A 63 -13.14 -9.99 23.97
N VAL A 64 -12.03 -10.62 24.40
CA VAL A 64 -12.04 -11.63 25.47
C VAL A 64 -11.90 -10.99 26.86
N ARG A 65 -11.25 -9.82 26.98
CA ARG A 65 -10.92 -9.23 28.29
C ARG A 65 -12.07 -8.50 28.98
N ILE A 66 -13.18 -8.21 28.31
CA ILE A 66 -14.23 -7.29 28.82
C ILE A 66 -15.54 -8.00 29.23
N SER A 67 -15.72 -9.31 29.01
CA SER A 67 -17.07 -9.88 29.01
C SER A 67 -17.22 -11.26 29.68
N THR A 68 -17.75 -11.27 30.91
CA THR A 68 -18.34 -12.45 31.58
C THR A 68 -19.84 -12.67 31.24
N SER A 69 -20.44 -11.84 30.36
CA SER A 69 -21.86 -11.92 29.97
C SER A 69 -22.07 -12.11 28.45
N PRO A 70 -23.02 -12.97 28.00
CA PRO A 70 -23.32 -13.17 26.58
C PRO A 70 -23.80 -11.89 25.84
N LEU A 71 -24.43 -10.95 26.56
CA LEU A 71 -24.95 -9.71 25.95
C LEU A 71 -23.85 -8.67 25.71
N SER A 72 -22.83 -8.61 26.58
CA SER A 72 -21.65 -7.76 26.39
C SER A 72 -20.81 -8.23 25.21
N TYR A 73 -20.69 -9.54 25.00
CA TYR A 73 -19.89 -10.11 23.91
C TYR A 73 -20.33 -9.62 22.52
N ARG A 74 -21.65 -9.64 22.24
CA ARG A 74 -22.18 -9.22 20.93
C ARG A 74 -21.98 -7.71 20.66
N TYR A 75 -22.04 -6.88 21.70
CA TYR A 75 -21.78 -5.44 21.58
C TYR A 75 -20.29 -5.16 21.31
N ILE A 76 -19.39 -5.82 22.04
CA ILE A 76 -17.93 -5.65 21.87
C ILE A 76 -17.48 -6.11 20.48
N ALA A 77 -17.97 -7.27 20.01
CA ALA A 77 -17.66 -7.76 18.67
C ALA A 77 -18.15 -6.80 17.56
N LYS A 78 -19.34 -6.21 17.72
CA LYS A 78 -19.88 -5.20 16.78
C LYS A 78 -19.05 -3.92 16.78
N PHE A 79 -18.62 -3.44 17.97
CA PHE A 79 -17.75 -2.28 18.10
C PHE A 79 -16.39 -2.51 17.44
N GLN A 80 -15.76 -3.66 17.71
CA GLN A 80 -14.47 -4.03 17.11
C GLN A 80 -14.55 -4.11 15.58
N ASN A 81 -15.64 -4.68 15.04
CA ASN A 81 -15.87 -4.70 13.59
C ASN A 81 -16.01 -3.29 13.01
N LYS A 82 -16.69 -2.37 13.71
CA LYS A 82 -16.80 -0.96 13.30
C LYS A 82 -15.41 -0.31 13.27
N THR A 83 -14.61 -0.48 14.31
CA THR A 83 -13.24 0.04 14.40
C THR A 83 -12.35 -0.47 13.27
N ARG A 84 -12.39 -1.78 12.97
CA ARG A 84 -11.66 -2.40 11.85
C ARG A 84 -12.09 -1.84 10.49
N MET A 85 -13.40 -1.64 10.30
CA MET A 85 -13.92 -1.04 9.06
C MET A 85 -13.47 0.42 8.90
N ASP A 86 -13.42 1.18 9.99
CA ASP A 86 -12.97 2.58 9.94
C ASP A 86 -11.44 2.67 9.72
N LEU A 87 -10.66 1.74 10.24
CA LEU A 87 -9.23 1.58 9.91
C LEU A 87 -9.03 1.22 8.44
N LEU A 88 -9.79 0.26 7.91
CA LEU A 88 -9.73 -0.11 6.50
C LEU A 88 -10.04 1.07 5.59
N ARG A 89 -11.08 1.86 5.91
CA ARG A 89 -11.45 3.06 5.15
C ARG A 89 -10.31 4.08 5.12
N ARG A 90 -9.74 4.40 6.29
CA ARG A 90 -8.59 5.30 6.39
C ARG A 90 -7.39 4.83 5.57
N ALA A 91 -7.06 3.54 5.65
CA ALA A 91 -5.99 2.96 4.84
C ALA A 91 -6.28 3.09 3.33
N CYS A 92 -7.50 2.79 2.90
CA CYS A 92 -7.94 2.95 1.51
C CYS A 92 -7.83 4.39 1.01
N ASP A 93 -8.29 5.34 1.82
CA ASP A 93 -8.33 6.77 1.47
C ASP A 93 -6.91 7.33 1.37
N ARG A 94 -6.05 7.00 2.34
CA ARG A 94 -4.63 7.35 2.34
C ARG A 94 -3.90 6.80 1.12
N HIS A 95 -4.12 5.52 0.81
CA HIS A 95 -3.50 4.87 -0.32
C HIS A 95 -3.95 5.50 -1.65
N GLN A 96 -5.26 5.76 -1.80
CA GLN A 96 -5.79 6.42 -3.00
C GLN A 96 -5.28 7.85 -3.16
N ALA A 97 -5.18 8.60 -2.06
CA ALA A 97 -4.58 9.94 -2.09
C ALA A 97 -3.13 9.87 -2.58
N TYR A 98 -2.34 8.93 -2.06
CA TYR A 98 -0.95 8.76 -2.48
C TYR A 98 -0.83 8.33 -3.94
N TYR A 99 -1.66 7.39 -4.39
CA TYR A 99 -1.66 6.92 -5.77
C TYR A 99 -1.97 8.06 -6.75
N ARG A 100 -2.95 8.92 -6.43
CA ARG A 100 -3.25 10.12 -7.22
C ARG A 100 -2.09 11.10 -7.25
N ASN A 101 -1.46 11.34 -6.11
CA ASN A 101 -0.28 12.20 -6.02
C ASN A 101 0.89 11.66 -6.86
N ALA A 102 1.15 10.35 -6.79
CA ALA A 102 2.19 9.70 -7.59
C ALA A 102 1.92 9.81 -9.11
N MET A 103 0.68 9.60 -9.55
CA MET A 103 0.29 9.81 -10.96
C MET A 103 0.48 11.27 -11.41
N ALA A 104 0.31 12.22 -10.50
CA ALA A 104 0.54 13.65 -10.69
C ALA A 104 2.00 14.08 -10.38
N GLY A 105 2.97 13.15 -10.43
CA GLY A 105 4.39 13.49 -10.31
C GLY A 105 4.83 13.95 -8.91
N HIS A 106 3.99 13.77 -7.90
CA HIS A 106 4.32 14.09 -6.50
C HIS A 106 4.81 12.86 -5.73
N GLY A 107 5.31 11.83 -6.42
CA GLY A 107 6.01 10.72 -5.81
C GLY A 107 7.45 11.09 -5.44
N VAL A 108 8.06 10.25 -4.59
CA VAL A 108 9.40 10.52 -4.05
C VAL A 108 10.49 9.69 -4.73
N ASP A 109 10.17 8.50 -5.20
CA ASP A 109 11.16 7.53 -5.65
C ASP A 109 11.86 7.96 -6.95
N ARG A 110 11.14 8.49 -7.94
CA ARG A 110 11.79 9.02 -9.15
C ARG A 110 12.58 10.30 -8.90
N HIS A 111 12.16 11.14 -7.96
CA HIS A 111 12.94 12.30 -7.54
C HIS A 111 14.24 11.90 -6.85
N LEU A 112 14.19 10.95 -5.90
CA LEU A 112 15.39 10.42 -5.23
C LEU A 112 16.33 9.74 -6.22
N PHE A 113 15.78 9.04 -7.23
CA PHE A 113 16.58 8.42 -8.29
C PHE A 113 17.28 9.47 -9.15
N ALA A 114 16.60 10.54 -9.54
CA ALA A 114 17.23 11.64 -10.28
C ALA A 114 18.40 12.26 -9.48
N MET A 115 18.20 12.51 -8.18
CA MET A 115 19.26 13.04 -7.30
C MET A 115 20.44 12.07 -7.18
N TYR A 116 20.18 10.76 -7.11
CA TYR A 116 21.23 9.73 -7.10
C TYR A 116 22.03 9.69 -8.40
N VAL A 117 21.36 9.75 -9.56
CA VAL A 117 22.06 9.81 -10.86
C VAL A 117 22.96 11.05 -10.94
N VAL A 118 22.44 12.22 -10.52
CA VAL A 118 23.21 13.46 -10.48
C VAL A 118 24.39 13.36 -9.52
N SER A 119 24.19 12.79 -8.32
CA SER A 119 25.28 12.67 -7.34
C SER A 119 26.39 11.74 -7.85
N LYS A 120 26.06 10.65 -8.52
CA LYS A 120 27.06 9.76 -9.14
C LYS A 120 27.78 10.46 -10.31
N TYR A 121 27.08 11.26 -11.12
CA TYR A 121 27.70 12.02 -12.21
C TYR A 121 28.76 13.02 -11.70
N TYR A 122 28.46 13.75 -10.62
CA TYR A 122 29.39 14.69 -10.00
C TYR A 122 30.36 14.04 -8.99
N ALA A 123 30.36 12.71 -8.86
CA ALA A 123 31.14 11.96 -7.88
C ALA A 123 30.94 12.43 -6.41
N ILE A 124 29.73 12.88 -6.08
CA ILE A 124 29.35 13.29 -4.73
C ILE A 124 28.84 12.06 -3.96
N ALA A 125 29.52 11.75 -2.86
CA ALA A 125 29.05 10.74 -1.91
C ALA A 125 27.87 11.29 -1.09
N SER A 126 26.81 10.51 -0.99
CA SER A 126 25.64 10.87 -0.19
C SER A 126 25.21 9.66 0.63
N PRO A 127 25.60 9.59 1.92
CA PRO A 127 25.21 8.49 2.80
C PRO A 127 23.68 8.31 2.87
N PHE A 128 22.92 9.40 2.73
CA PHE A 128 21.47 9.35 2.66
C PHE A 128 20.98 8.60 1.42
N LEU A 129 21.47 8.96 0.22
CA LEU A 129 21.03 8.31 -1.01
C LEU A 129 21.52 6.86 -1.04
N ASP A 130 22.77 6.60 -0.62
CA ASP A 130 23.30 5.23 -0.55
C ASP A 130 22.45 4.37 0.41
N ASN A 131 22.02 4.91 1.56
CA ASN A 131 21.10 4.22 2.46
C ASN A 131 19.73 3.97 1.81
N VAL A 132 19.11 4.99 1.22
CA VAL A 132 17.81 4.87 0.53
C VAL A 132 17.83 3.77 -0.53
N PHE A 133 18.89 3.71 -1.34
CA PHE A 133 19.01 2.72 -2.42
C PHE A 133 19.53 1.36 -1.95
N SER A 134 20.04 1.25 -0.72
CA SER A 134 20.33 -0.04 -0.09
C SER A 134 19.08 -0.75 0.46
N MET A 135 17.97 -0.03 0.64
CA MET A 135 16.72 -0.60 1.14
C MET A 135 16.09 -1.53 0.09
N SER A 136 15.83 -2.77 0.48
CA SER A 136 15.21 -3.77 -0.42
C SER A 136 13.68 -3.66 -0.43
N TYR A 137 13.09 -3.71 -1.62
CA TYR A 137 11.65 -3.91 -1.81
C TYR A 137 11.35 -5.41 -1.79
N ALA A 138 10.99 -5.92 -0.61
CA ALA A 138 10.72 -7.34 -0.44
C ALA A 138 9.37 -7.77 -1.05
N LEU A 139 8.45 -6.83 -1.27
CA LEU A 139 7.21 -7.05 -2.01
C LEU A 139 7.17 -6.15 -3.25
N SER A 140 6.86 -6.74 -4.40
CA SER A 140 6.60 -6.04 -5.65
C SER A 140 5.26 -6.50 -6.21
N THR A 141 4.37 -5.54 -6.45
CA THR A 141 3.00 -5.81 -6.91
C THR A 141 2.70 -4.95 -8.13
N SER A 142 1.79 -5.41 -8.98
CA SER A 142 1.30 -4.61 -10.11
C SER A 142 -0.12 -4.98 -10.45
N GLN A 143 -0.94 -3.97 -10.73
CA GLN A 143 -2.26 -4.18 -11.29
C GLN A 143 -2.19 -4.13 -12.82
N VAL A 144 -2.51 -5.26 -13.47
CA VAL A 144 -2.72 -5.32 -14.92
C VAL A 144 -4.20 -5.52 -15.16
N ASN A 145 -4.88 -4.47 -15.63
CA ASN A 145 -6.26 -4.59 -16.05
C ASN A 145 -6.29 -5.23 -17.44
N ASN A 146 -6.62 -6.51 -17.51
CA ASN A 146 -6.88 -7.18 -18.78
C ASN A 146 -8.25 -6.74 -19.30
N ILE A 147 -8.26 -5.72 -20.15
CA ILE A 147 -9.41 -5.45 -21.02
C ILE A 147 -9.31 -6.48 -22.14
N ALA A 148 -9.89 -7.67 -21.94
CA ALA A 148 -10.13 -8.56 -23.06
C ALA A 148 -10.99 -7.77 -24.06
N ASN A 149 -10.42 -7.50 -25.24
CA ASN A 149 -11.12 -6.84 -26.33
C ASN A 149 -12.26 -7.75 -26.81
N ASN A 150 -13.46 -7.62 -26.23
CA ASN A 150 -14.70 -8.10 -26.84
C ASN A 150 -15.12 -7.19 -28.01
N LYS A 151 -14.18 -6.90 -28.91
CA LYS A 151 -14.44 -6.26 -30.20
C LYS A 151 -13.73 -7.13 -31.23
N PHE A 152 -14.50 -7.62 -32.21
CA PHE A 152 -14.18 -8.56 -33.30
C PHE A 152 -14.75 -9.97 -33.13
N SER A 153 -16.08 -10.08 -32.98
CA SER A 153 -16.85 -11.23 -33.47
C SER A 153 -18.13 -10.70 -34.11
N HIS A 154 -17.99 -10.09 -35.28
CA HIS A 154 -19.03 -9.91 -36.29
C HIS A 154 -18.32 -9.51 -37.59
N LYS A 155 -17.86 -10.53 -38.31
CA LYS A 155 -17.79 -10.56 -39.77
C LYS A 155 -18.33 -11.92 -40.20
#